data_AF-A0A1G0Z678-F1
#
_entry.id   AF-A0A1G0Z678-F1
#
_cell.length_a   1.000
_cell.length_b   1.000
_cell.length_c   1.000
_cell.angle_alpha   90.00
_cell.angle_beta   90.00
_cell.angle_gamma   90.00
#
_symmetry.space_group_name_H-M   'P 1'
#
loop_
_entity.id
_entity.type
_entity.pdbx_description
1 polymer ?
#
loop_
_entity_poly.entity_id
_entity_poly.type
_entity_poly.pdbx_seq_one_letter_code
_entity_poly.pdbx_strand_id
1 'polypeptide(L)'
;MKRPVIGLNLDFRKKKDAPTYRIKSYYVDAVYEAGGIPLLVPSIPDKSLSREYAGRCVAFIFIGGRDYPPEYYGETKHRKKIFKWLIEKA
;
A
#
# COMPACT_ATOMS: atom_id res chain seq x y z
N MET A 1 -24.45 13.93 10.68
CA MET A 1 -23.06 14.35 10.33
C MET A 1 -22.63 13.62 9.07
N LYS A 2 -21.83 14.24 8.19
CA LYS A 2 -21.31 13.59 6.97
C LYS A 2 -20.21 12.60 7.37
N ARG A 3 -20.29 11.34 6.93
CA ARG A 3 -19.24 10.34 7.18
C ARG A 3 -17.94 10.76 6.48
N PRO A 4 -16.76 10.71 7.13
CA PRO A 4 -15.50 11.09 6.51
C PRO A 4 -15.10 10.06 5.44
N VAL A 5 -14.71 10.53 4.25
CA VAL A 5 -14.18 9.67 3.18
C VAL A 5 -12.67 9.53 3.35
N ILE A 6 -12.20 8.30 3.54
CA ILE A 6 -10.80 7.98 3.81
C ILE A 6 -10.23 7.19 2.63
N GLY A 7 -9.19 7.72 1.99
CA GLY A 7 -8.52 7.08 0.87
C GLY A 7 -7.57 5.96 1.33
N LEU A 8 -7.65 4.81 0.66
CA LEU A 8 -6.80 3.64 0.90
C LEU A 8 -6.09 3.27 -0.40
N ASN A 9 -4.76 3.39 -0.46
CA ASN A 9 -4.04 2.92 -1.65
C ASN A 9 -4.10 1.40 -1.79
N LEU A 10 -3.92 0.91 -3.02
CA LEU A 10 -3.93 -0.52 -3.33
C LEU A 10 -2.52 -1.04 -3.66
N ASP A 11 -2.25 -2.29 -3.30
CA ASP A 11 -1.08 -3.06 -3.76
C ASP A 11 -1.33 -3.55 -5.18
N PHE A 12 -0.41 -3.27 -6.10
CA PHE A 12 -0.48 -3.76 -7.47
C PHE A 12 0.35 -5.03 -7.63
N ARG A 13 -0.31 -6.13 -7.98
CA ARG A 13 0.32 -7.42 -8.26
C ARG A 13 0.28 -7.69 -9.75
N LYS A 14 1.44 -7.65 -10.39
CA LYS A 14 1.62 -8.13 -11.76
C LYS A 14 1.64 -9.66 -11.76
N LYS A 15 0.54 -10.30 -12.14
CA LYS A 15 0.52 -11.70 -12.63
C LYS A 15 0.55 -11.70 -14.15
N LYS A 16 0.97 -12.81 -14.78
CA LYS A 16 1.12 -12.91 -16.24
C LYS A 16 -0.17 -12.58 -17.00
N ASP A 17 -1.31 -13.14 -16.56
CA ASP A 17 -2.55 -13.09 -17.36
C ASP A 17 -3.65 -12.22 -16.73
N ALA A 18 -3.48 -11.80 -15.48
CA ALA A 18 -4.48 -11.01 -14.75
C ALA A 18 -3.79 -10.14 -13.68
N PRO A 19 -3.30 -8.93 -14.04
CA PRO A 19 -2.83 -7.98 -13.06
C PRO A 19 -3.98 -7.60 -12.11
N THR A 20 -3.69 -7.51 -10.80
CA THR A 20 -4.71 -7.21 -9.79
C THR A 20 -4.29 -6.09 -8.88
N TYR A 21 -5.23 -5.23 -8.53
CA TYR A 21 -5.13 -4.35 -7.36
C TYR A 21 -5.68 -5.09 -6.13
N ARG A 22 -4.99 -5.01 -5.00
CA ARG A 22 -5.34 -5.74 -3.78
C ARG A 22 -5.13 -4.89 -2.53
N ILE A 23 -5.88 -5.22 -1.50
CA ILE A 23 -5.74 -4.67 -0.14
C ILE A 23 -6.12 -5.77 0.84
N LYS A 24 -5.57 -5.75 2.06
CA LYS A 24 -6.02 -6.65 3.13
C LYS A 24 -7.29 -6.08 3.76
N SER A 25 -8.30 -6.92 4.01
CA SER A 25 -9.65 -6.44 4.41
C SER A 25 -9.61 -5.56 5.64
N TYR A 26 -8.75 -5.86 6.62
CA TYR A 26 -8.66 -5.12 7.87
C TYR A 26 -8.40 -3.61 7.71
N TYR A 27 -7.85 -3.14 6.58
CA TYR A 27 -7.76 -1.70 6.31
C TYR A 27 -9.12 -1.08 5.99
N VAL A 28 -9.92 -1.79 5.21
CA VAL A 28 -11.29 -1.41 4.85
C VAL A 28 -12.19 -1.52 6.08
N ASP A 29 -12.07 -2.63 6.80
CA ASP A 29 -12.85 -2.92 8.02
C ASP A 29 -12.59 -1.86 9.08
N ALA A 30 -11.31 -1.51 9.34
CA ALA A 30 -10.97 -0.46 10.32
C ALA A 30 -11.59 0.91 10.01
N VAL A 31 -11.63 1.31 8.73
CA VAL A 31 -12.28 2.56 8.33
C VAL A 31 -13.80 2.48 8.52
N TYR A 32 -14.40 1.35 8.16
CA TYR A 32 -15.83 1.12 8.30
C TYR A 32 -16.26 1.12 9.77
N GLU A 33 -15.56 0.37 10.62
CA GLU A 33 -15.81 0.26 12.06
C GLU A 33 -15.63 1.59 12.79
N ALA A 34 -14.73 2.45 12.33
CA ALA A 34 -14.56 3.82 12.83
C ALA A 34 -15.65 4.80 12.32
N GLY A 35 -16.64 4.34 11.53
CA GLY A 35 -17.72 5.16 10.99
C GLY A 35 -17.38 5.93 9.71
N GLY A 36 -16.19 5.72 9.13
CA GLY A 36 -15.75 6.34 7.87
C GLY A 36 -16.30 5.63 6.62
N ILE A 37 -16.06 6.24 5.45
CA ILE A 37 -16.31 5.65 4.13
C ILE A 37 -14.95 5.32 3.51
N PRO A 38 -14.58 4.04 3.32
CA PRO A 38 -13.34 3.68 2.65
C PRO A 38 -13.46 3.93 1.14
N LEU A 39 -12.52 4.69 0.58
CA LEU A 39 -12.37 4.87 -0.86
C LEU A 39 -11.09 4.15 -1.32
N LEU A 40 -11.24 3.14 -2.16
CA LEU A 40 -10.10 2.40 -2.71
C LEU A 40 -9.45 3.21 -3.84
N VAL A 41 -8.16 3.48 -3.70
CA VAL A 41 -7.38 4.35 -4.58
C VAL A 41 -6.34 3.52 -5.33
N PRO A 42 -6.57 3.19 -6.62
CA PRO A 42 -5.62 2.41 -7.40
C PRO A 42 -4.35 3.23 -7.70
N SER A 43 -3.20 2.56 -7.70
CA SER A 43 -1.93 3.17 -8.12
C SER A 43 -1.88 3.30 -9.65
N ILE A 44 -2.37 4.44 -10.15
CA ILE A 44 -2.38 4.80 -11.58
C ILE A 44 -1.31 5.88 -11.79
N PRO A 45 -0.49 5.82 -12.86
CA PRO A 45 0.59 6.79 -13.10
C PRO A 45 0.10 8.21 -13.43
N ASP A 46 -1.19 8.41 -13.66
CA ASP A 46 -1.79 9.71 -13.95
C ASP A 46 -1.91 10.59 -12.69
N LYS A 47 -1.09 11.63 -12.62
CA LYS A 47 -1.09 12.58 -11.50
C LYS A 47 -2.38 13.41 -11.40
N SER A 48 -3.14 13.58 -12.49
CA SER A 48 -4.42 14.30 -12.45
C SER A 48 -5.45 13.52 -11.63
N LEU A 49 -5.55 12.20 -11.85
CA LEU A 49 -6.40 11.31 -11.07
C LEU A 49 -6.02 11.31 -9.59
N SER A 50 -4.72 11.30 -9.26
CA SER A 50 -4.27 11.41 -7.86
C SER A 50 -4.78 12.68 -7.18
N ARG A 51 -4.83 13.81 -7.90
CA ARG A 51 -5.41 15.07 -7.40
C ARG A 51 -6.92 14.98 -7.23
N GLU A 52 -7.63 14.32 -8.15
CA GLU A 52 -9.07 14.08 -8.01
C GLU A 52 -9.40 13.22 -6.79
N TYR A 53 -8.64 12.13 -6.56
CA TYR A 53 -8.80 11.31 -5.35
C TYR A 53 -8.51 12.12 -4.08
N ALA A 54 -7.46 12.94 -4.09
CA ALA A 54 -7.13 13.83 -2.98
C ALA A 54 -8.26 14.82 -2.66
N GLY A 55 -8.91 15.39 -3.69
CA GLY A 55 -10.05 16.29 -3.51
C GLY A 55 -11.31 15.60 -2.95
N ARG A 56 -11.43 14.27 -3.08
CA ARG A 56 -12.58 13.49 -2.58
C ARG A 56 -12.39 12.97 -1.16
N CYS A 57 -11.14 12.87 -0.68
CA CYS A 57 -10.80 12.30 0.61
C CYS A 57 -10.45 13.38 1.62
N VAL A 58 -10.85 13.22 2.88
CA VAL A 58 -10.44 14.13 3.96
C VAL A 58 -9.14 13.68 4.62
N ALA A 59 -8.78 12.40 4.47
CA ALA A 59 -7.53 11.83 4.91
C ALA A 59 -7.19 10.56 4.10
N PHE A 60 -5.97 10.07 4.25
CA PHE A 60 -5.48 8.85 3.63
C PHE A 60 -4.83 7.93 4.66
N ILE A 61 -5.00 6.63 4.48
CA ILE A 61 -4.19 5.59 5.14
C ILE A 61 -3.40 4.89 4.04
N PHE A 62 -2.08 4.96 4.14
CA PHE A 62 -1.20 4.22 3.27
C PHE A 62 -0.99 2.81 3.81
N ILE A 63 -1.42 1.81 3.04
CA ILE A 63 -1.36 0.41 3.45
C ILE A 63 0.10 -0.06 3.53
N GLY A 64 0.36 -0.97 4.46
CA GLY A 64 1.65 -1.63 4.57
C GLY A 64 1.93 -2.55 3.38
N GLY A 65 3.19 -2.91 3.19
CA GLY A 65 3.62 -3.69 2.03
C GLY A 65 5.03 -4.25 2.18
N ARG A 66 5.63 -4.58 1.03
CA ARG A 66 7.07 -4.88 0.97
C ARG A 66 7.87 -3.58 1.02
N ASP A 67 9.15 -3.69 1.32
CA ASP A 67 10.08 -2.56 1.27
C ASP A 67 10.05 -1.89 -0.09
N TYR A 68 10.17 -0.56 -0.08
CA TYR A 68 10.36 0.23 -1.28
C TYR A 68 11.72 -0.11 -1.93
N PRO A 69 11.83 -0.01 -3.26
CA PRO A 69 13.12 -0.08 -3.93
C PRO A 69 14.10 0.93 -3.31
N PRO A 70 15.28 0.51 -2.82
CA PRO A 70 16.22 1.38 -2.13
C PRO A 70 16.71 2.54 -2.98
N GLU A 71 16.69 2.36 -4.30
CA GLU A 71 17.04 3.37 -5.28
C GLU A 71 16.13 4.61 -5.18
N TYR A 72 14.91 4.49 -4.65
CA TYR A 72 13.98 5.61 -4.50
C TYR A 72 14.36 6.55 -3.34
N TYR A 73 15.21 6.10 -2.41
CA TYR A 73 15.72 6.91 -1.31
C TYR A 73 17.25 7.01 -1.32
N GLY A 74 17.88 6.76 -2.48
CA GLY A 74 19.32 6.98 -2.70
C GLY A 74 20.23 5.88 -2.13
N GLU A 75 19.67 4.73 -1.76
CA GLU A 75 20.41 3.62 -1.15
C GLU A 75 20.60 2.46 -2.13
N THR A 76 21.52 1.56 -1.77
CA THR A 76 21.71 0.30 -2.50
C THR A 76 21.06 -0.86 -1.76
N LYS A 77 20.55 -1.83 -2.52
CA LYS A 77 19.96 -3.03 -1.93
C LYS A 77 21.01 -3.76 -1.11
N HIS A 78 20.74 -3.93 0.18
CA HIS A 78 21.60 -4.73 1.05
C HIS A 78 21.83 -6.12 0.44
N ARG A 79 23.10 -6.54 0.40
CA ARG A 79 23.46 -7.90 0.04
C ARG A 79 22.76 -8.84 1.01
N LYS A 80 21.95 -9.77 0.50
CA LYS A 80 21.34 -10.83 1.33
C LYS A 80 22.46 -11.60 2.02
N LYS A 81 22.71 -11.31 3.30
CA LYS A 81 23.42 -12.24 4.17
C LYS A 81 22.40 -13.30 4.54
N ILE A 82 22.52 -14.49 3.96
CA ILE A 82 21.89 -15.69 4.53
C ILE A 82 22.40 -15.73 5.97
N PHE A 83 21.49 -15.72 6.93
CA PHE A 83 21.82 -15.78 8.35
C PHE A 83 22.50 -17.14 8.61
N LYS A 84 23.83 -17.18 8.45
CA LYS A 84 24.72 -18.32 8.75
C LYS A 84 24.86 -18.48 10.28
N TRP A 85 23.78 -18.29 11.03
CA TRP A 85 23.78 -18.42 12.49
C TRP A 85 23.26 -19.80 12.91
N LEU A 86 22.45 -20.46 12.08
CA LEU A 86 21.88 -21.79 12.38
C LEU A 86 22.72 -22.98 11.88
N ILE A 87 23.69 -22.76 10.99
CA ILE A 87 24.55 -23.85 10.44
C ILE A 87 25.78 -24.11 11.33
N GLU A 88 26.24 -23.12 12.11
CA GLU A 88 27.46 -23.25 12.92
C GLU A 88 27.19 -23.68 14.38
N LYS A 89 25.93 -23.90 14.75
CA LYS A 89 25.53 -24.36 16.10
C LYS A 89 24.80 -25.72 16.10
N ALA A 90 24.84 -26.46 14.99
CA ALA A 90 24.38 -27.84 14.90
C ALA A 90 25.57 -28.80 14.87
#